data_AF-A0A2T4CZ69-F1
#
_entry.id   AF-A0A2T4CZ69-F1
#
_cell.length_a   1.000
_cell.length_b   1.000
_cell.length_c   1.000
_cell.angle_alpha   90.00
_cell.angle_beta   90.00
_cell.angle_gamma   90.00
#
_symmetry.space_group_name_H-M   'P 1'
#
loop_
_entity.id
_entity.type
_entity.pdbx_description
1 polymer ?
#
loop_
_entity_poly.entity_id
_entity_poly.type
_entity_poly.pdbx_seq_one_letter_code
_entity_poly.pdbx_strand_id
1 'polypeptide(L)'
;MIILNKEKELIRLETIEEMYEIPGYVSNLDLKGKKLKSLLADYSFPEKVQCGISSCHTAHNNGYIAETTDGPVTNIGQQCGTKYFGVQFRDMSNRFKRDITEQENRDFLKEFTRGIQSLEKEILAIKNLGKGVTWYNRNNKIILSKTNLPAMLVDKLNLMIKTRTNIVTIDVQLSPEERDAIYSSGARPPAFKSEIITTLSGFNALYPENNLREKLTIEIEEMLKSFKSFDIDLMTFDELKTWSKWARELEKNLNRVQEIINEALMFFQIDNLSPLRNLLTKTDEKHQFQAYLNSL
;
A
#
# COMPACT_ATOMS: atom_id res chain seq x y z
N MET A 1 32.39 -14.53 10.49
CA MET A 1 33.09 -13.32 9.98
C MET A 1 33.43 -12.49 11.20
N ILE A 2 34.70 -12.18 11.46
CA ILE A 2 35.11 -11.48 12.69
C ILE A 2 34.78 -9.99 12.51
N ILE A 3 33.79 -9.48 13.26
CA ILE A 3 33.52 -8.02 13.32
C ILE A 3 34.16 -7.47 14.60
N LEU A 4 35.40 -6.99 14.46
CA LEU A 4 36.09 -6.21 15.47
C LEU A 4 35.66 -4.74 15.32
N ASN A 5 34.82 -4.27 16.24
CA ASN A 5 34.28 -2.93 16.17
C ASN A 5 35.20 -1.92 16.91
N LYS A 6 36.09 -1.26 16.15
CA LYS A 6 36.87 -0.12 16.66
C LYS A 6 36.13 1.22 16.53
N GLU A 7 34.95 1.27 15.91
CA GLU A 7 34.17 2.51 15.75
C GLU A 7 32.65 2.26 15.80
N LYS A 8 32.13 1.74 16.92
CA LYS A 8 30.69 1.73 17.29
C LYS A 8 29.69 1.55 16.12
N GLU A 9 29.92 0.62 15.20
CA GLU A 9 28.88 0.17 14.28
C GLU A 9 27.70 -0.40 15.08
N LEU A 10 26.48 -0.05 14.68
CA LEU A 10 25.25 -0.58 15.25
C LEU A 10 25.03 -1.97 14.66
N ILE A 11 25.12 -2.99 15.51
CA ILE A 11 25.09 -4.39 15.06
C ILE A 11 23.74 -5.01 15.40
N ARG A 12 23.11 -5.66 14.42
CA ARG A 12 22.06 -6.65 14.65
C ARG A 12 22.68 -8.03 14.51
N LEU A 13 22.47 -8.90 15.49
CA LEU A 13 22.89 -10.29 15.39
C LEU A 13 21.82 -11.10 14.67
N GLU A 14 22.26 -11.91 13.71
CA GLU A 14 21.40 -12.79 12.93
C GLU A 14 21.33 -14.20 13.54
N THR A 15 22.37 -14.60 14.26
CA THR A 15 22.48 -15.96 14.84
C THR A 15 22.85 -15.96 16.33
N ILE A 16 22.51 -17.05 17.02
CA ILE A 16 22.87 -17.23 18.44
C ILE A 16 24.39 -17.45 18.56
N GLU A 17 25.02 -18.07 17.56
CA GLU A 17 26.46 -18.30 17.50
C GLU A 17 27.22 -16.97 17.53
N GLU A 18 26.79 -15.98 16.75
CA GLU A 18 27.36 -14.62 16.75
C GLU A 18 27.34 -13.98 18.13
N MET A 19 26.30 -14.22 18.95
CA MET A 19 26.25 -13.73 20.32
C MET A 19 27.38 -14.30 21.18
N TYR A 20 27.65 -15.60 21.06
CA TYR A 20 28.68 -16.27 21.85
C TYR A 20 30.10 -15.90 21.42
N GLU A 21 30.27 -15.45 20.17
CA GLU A 21 31.54 -14.96 19.64
C GLU A 21 31.88 -13.53 20.08
N ILE A 22 30.96 -12.82 20.74
CA ILE A 22 31.20 -11.44 21.19
C ILE A 22 32.33 -11.41 22.24
N PRO A 23 33.38 -10.61 22.02
CA PRO A 23 34.47 -10.49 22.99
C PRO A 23 33.97 -10.09 24.39
N GLY A 24 34.38 -10.87 25.40
CA GLY A 24 33.98 -10.63 26.79
C GLY A 24 32.58 -11.14 27.17
N TYR A 25 31.93 -11.91 26.29
CA TYR A 25 30.62 -12.50 26.57
C TYR A 25 30.65 -13.50 27.74
N VAL A 26 29.67 -13.36 28.64
CA VAL A 26 29.44 -14.20 29.81
C VAL A 26 27.98 -14.64 29.80
N SER A 27 27.75 -15.95 29.66
CA SER A 27 26.41 -16.56 29.60
C SER A 27 25.67 -16.60 30.95
N ASN A 28 26.36 -16.29 32.04
CA ASN A 28 25.83 -16.35 33.40
C ASN A 28 26.44 -15.26 34.29
N LEU A 29 26.04 -14.01 34.06
CA LEU A 29 26.57 -12.80 34.71
C LEU A 29 25.70 -12.36 35.90
N ASP A 30 26.33 -12.13 37.05
CA ASP A 30 25.68 -11.42 38.16
C ASP A 30 25.73 -9.91 37.92
N LEU A 31 24.55 -9.29 37.83
CA LEU A 31 24.40 -7.84 37.61
C LEU A 31 24.31 -7.03 38.90
N LYS A 32 24.36 -7.65 40.08
CA LYS A 32 24.25 -6.94 41.36
C LYS A 32 25.37 -5.90 41.50
N GLY A 33 24.98 -4.63 41.61
CA GLY A 33 25.92 -3.51 41.76
C GLY A 33 26.67 -3.10 40.48
N LYS A 34 26.43 -3.76 39.34
CA LYS A 34 27.01 -3.38 38.05
C LYS A 34 26.22 -2.24 37.42
N LYS A 35 26.91 -1.41 36.63
CA LYS A 35 26.31 -0.32 35.85
C LYS A 35 26.37 -0.65 34.35
N LEU A 36 25.36 -0.21 33.62
CA LEU A 36 25.32 -0.34 32.17
C LEU A 36 26.28 0.68 31.53
N LYS A 37 27.16 0.20 30.63
CA LYS A 37 28.08 1.03 29.85
C LYS A 37 27.53 1.30 28.46
N SER A 38 27.17 0.24 27.73
CA SER A 38 26.73 0.32 26.33
C SER A 38 25.79 -0.84 25.97
N LEU A 39 25.01 -0.65 24.91
CA LEU A 39 24.37 -1.75 24.18
C LEU A 39 25.20 -1.95 22.91
N LEU A 40 25.72 -3.16 22.73
CA LEU A 40 26.63 -3.49 21.64
C LEU A 40 25.88 -3.99 20.40
N ALA A 41 24.79 -4.72 20.62
CA ALA A 41 23.96 -5.26 19.55
C ALA A 41 22.50 -5.45 19.99
N ASP A 42 21.57 -5.49 19.03
CA ASP A 42 20.24 -6.06 19.23
C ASP A 42 20.13 -7.43 18.55
N TYR A 43 19.12 -8.22 18.94
CA TYR A 43 18.82 -9.49 18.29
C TYR A 43 17.34 -9.82 18.35
N SER A 44 16.89 -10.58 17.35
CA SER A 44 15.56 -11.16 17.23
C SER A 44 15.69 -12.55 16.60
N PHE A 45 15.97 -13.57 17.41
CA PHE A 45 16.15 -14.93 16.89
C PHE A 45 14.82 -15.67 16.73
N PRO A 46 14.76 -16.65 15.81
CA PRO A 46 13.60 -17.55 15.72
C PRO A 46 13.49 -18.46 16.95
N GLU A 47 14.63 -18.85 17.53
CA GLU A 47 14.69 -19.70 18.73
C GLU A 47 14.92 -18.86 20.00
N LYS A 48 14.50 -19.40 21.15
CA LYS A 48 14.70 -18.71 22.44
C LYS A 48 16.10 -18.98 22.97
N VAL A 49 16.79 -17.92 23.37
CA VAL A 49 18.05 -17.98 24.12
C VAL A 49 17.78 -17.70 25.59
N GLN A 50 18.55 -18.35 26.47
CA GLN A 50 18.47 -18.09 27.91
C GLN A 50 19.01 -16.70 28.23
N CYS A 51 18.33 -15.94 29.08
CA CYS A 51 18.86 -14.68 29.58
C CYS A 51 20.17 -14.92 30.31
N GLY A 52 21.19 -14.13 29.98
CA GLY A 52 22.54 -14.29 30.54
C GLY A 52 22.69 -13.76 31.96
N ILE A 53 21.61 -13.29 32.61
CA ILE A 53 21.62 -12.88 34.02
C ILE A 53 21.49 -14.11 34.91
N SER A 54 22.40 -14.25 35.87
CA SER A 54 22.48 -15.39 36.79
C SER A 54 21.29 -15.63 37.69
N SER A 55 20.45 -14.61 37.88
CA SER A 55 19.23 -14.68 38.69
C SER A 55 17.95 -14.71 37.85
N CYS A 56 18.05 -14.81 36.51
CA CYS A 56 16.89 -14.79 35.62
C CYS A 56 16.73 -16.08 34.83
N HIS A 57 17.67 -16.39 33.93
CA HIS A 57 17.60 -17.52 32.98
C HIS A 57 16.22 -17.71 32.33
N THR A 58 15.46 -16.64 32.12
CA THR A 58 14.19 -16.72 31.41
C THR A 58 14.49 -16.68 29.93
N ALA A 59 14.01 -17.69 29.20
CA ALA A 59 14.23 -17.79 27.76
C ALA A 59 13.45 -16.72 26.99
N HIS A 60 14.11 -16.02 26.07
CA HIS A 60 13.52 -15.00 25.21
C HIS A 60 14.14 -15.03 23.81
N ASN A 61 13.39 -14.59 22.82
CA ASN A 61 13.85 -14.49 21.43
C ASN A 61 14.44 -13.11 21.08
N ASN A 62 14.08 -12.08 21.85
CA ASN A 62 14.46 -10.69 21.58
C ASN A 62 15.21 -10.09 22.76
N GLY A 63 16.25 -9.31 22.47
CA GLY A 63 16.99 -8.60 23.50
C GLY A 63 18.17 -7.84 22.94
N TYR A 64 19.10 -7.53 23.85
CA TYR A 64 20.30 -6.78 23.54
C TYR A 64 21.53 -7.48 24.12
N ILE A 65 22.67 -7.15 23.56
CA ILE A 65 23.97 -7.42 24.14
C ILE A 65 24.39 -6.21 24.95
N ALA A 66 24.47 -6.35 26.26
CA ALA A 66 24.79 -5.27 27.18
C ALA A 66 26.21 -5.43 27.71
N GLU A 67 27.00 -4.36 27.63
CA GLU A 67 28.32 -4.26 28.24
C GLU A 67 28.19 -3.51 29.58
N THR A 68 28.78 -4.05 30.64
CA THR A 68 28.88 -3.36 31.93
C THR A 68 30.13 -2.48 32.01
N THR A 69 30.13 -1.50 32.91
CA THR A 69 31.25 -0.54 33.05
C THR A 69 32.59 -1.20 33.42
N ASP A 70 32.54 -2.38 34.03
CA ASP A 70 33.70 -3.19 34.41
C ASP A 70 34.14 -4.17 33.31
N GLY A 71 33.49 -4.19 32.15
CA GLY A 71 33.93 -4.93 30.96
C GLY A 71 33.08 -6.14 30.52
N PRO A 72 32.52 -6.97 31.43
CA PRO A 72 31.71 -8.12 31.02
C PRO A 72 30.54 -7.77 30.11
N VAL A 73 30.27 -8.67 29.18
CA VAL A 73 29.18 -8.56 28.20
C VAL A 73 28.20 -9.71 28.43
N THR A 74 26.90 -9.46 28.32
CA THR A 74 25.89 -10.53 28.40
C THR A 74 24.65 -10.20 27.59
N ASN A 75 23.84 -11.22 27.27
CA ASN A 75 22.56 -11.01 26.61
C ASN A 75 21.44 -10.77 27.63
N ILE A 76 20.62 -9.77 27.34
CA ILE A 76 19.57 -9.33 28.25
C ILE A 76 18.28 -9.00 27.49
N GLY A 77 17.17 -9.58 27.93
CA GLY A 77 15.84 -9.23 27.41
C GLY A 77 15.40 -7.83 27.87
N GLN A 78 14.47 -7.20 27.13
CA GLN A 78 13.97 -5.85 27.40
C GLN A 78 13.48 -5.66 28.85
N GLN A 79 12.70 -6.63 29.35
CA GLN A 79 12.14 -6.59 30.71
C GLN A 79 13.25 -6.66 31.76
N CYS A 80 14.25 -7.51 31.53
CA CYS A 80 15.39 -7.66 32.43
C CYS A 80 16.24 -6.39 32.43
N GLY A 81 16.59 -5.84 31.27
CA GLY A 81 17.37 -4.61 31.20
C GLY A 81 16.69 -3.44 31.92
N THR A 82 15.38 -3.30 31.75
CA THR A 82 14.60 -2.29 32.47
C THR A 82 14.58 -2.56 33.99
N LYS A 83 14.49 -3.81 34.42
CA LYS A 83 14.51 -4.20 35.84
C LYS A 83 15.85 -3.88 36.52
N TYR A 84 16.98 -4.19 35.88
CA TYR A 84 18.30 -4.05 36.49
C TYR A 84 18.93 -2.66 36.31
N PHE A 85 18.64 -1.98 35.19
CA PHE A 85 19.28 -0.71 34.83
C PHE A 85 18.29 0.46 34.68
N GLY A 86 16.98 0.21 34.81
CA GLY A 86 15.96 1.26 34.93
C GLY A 86 15.82 2.15 33.69
N VAL A 87 15.76 3.46 33.92
CA VAL A 87 15.60 4.49 32.89
C VAL A 87 16.76 4.47 31.89
N GLN A 88 18.00 4.30 32.37
CA GLN A 88 19.19 4.32 31.53
C GLN A 88 19.10 3.28 30.40
N PHE A 89 18.67 2.05 30.71
CA PHE A 89 18.52 1.02 29.69
C PHE A 89 17.41 1.34 28.70
N ARG A 90 16.28 1.89 29.16
CA ARG A 90 15.19 2.30 28.25
C ARG A 90 15.67 3.34 27.26
N ASP A 91 16.33 4.40 27.74
CA ASP A 91 16.84 5.48 26.89
C ASP A 91 17.88 4.96 25.89
N MET A 92 18.82 4.13 26.34
CA MET A 92 19.83 3.53 25.47
C MET A 92 19.21 2.57 24.45
N SER A 93 18.24 1.74 24.85
CA SER A 93 17.56 0.78 23.96
C SER A 93 16.72 1.49 22.89
N ASN A 94 16.07 2.61 23.25
CA ASN A 94 15.29 3.43 22.32
C ASN A 94 16.20 4.15 21.33
N ARG A 95 17.30 4.74 21.81
CA ARG A 95 18.31 5.35 20.95
C ARG A 95 18.92 4.33 20.00
N PHE A 96 19.33 3.18 20.50
CA PHE A 96 19.93 2.12 19.69
C PHE A 96 18.98 1.65 18.57
N LYS A 97 17.71 1.39 18.89
CA LYS A 97 16.68 1.04 17.90
C LYS A 97 16.49 2.13 16.85
N ARG A 98 16.44 3.40 17.30
CA ARG A 98 16.30 4.55 16.41
C ARG A 98 17.48 4.64 15.45
N ASP A 99 18.69 4.54 15.97
CA ASP A 99 19.91 4.66 15.17
C ASP A 99 20.02 3.49 14.16
N ILE A 100 19.65 2.26 14.53
CA ILE A 100 19.56 1.11 13.59
C ILE A 100 18.53 1.39 12.49
N THR A 101 17.32 1.79 12.88
CA THR A 101 16.23 2.06 11.92
C THR A 101 16.62 3.19 10.96
N GLU A 102 17.35 4.19 11.46
CA GLU A 102 17.89 5.28 10.64
C GLU A 102 18.84 4.74 9.57
N GLN A 103 19.82 3.92 9.98
CA GLN A 103 20.79 3.31 9.09
C GLN A 103 20.11 2.40 8.05
N GLU A 104 19.24 1.48 8.49
CA GLU A 104 18.49 0.59 7.60
C GLU A 104 17.66 1.35 6.57
N ASN A 105 16.98 2.43 6.96
CA ASN A 105 16.20 3.24 6.03
C ASN A 105 17.09 4.02 5.07
N ARG A 106 18.24 4.52 5.52
CA ARG A 106 19.22 5.21 4.69
C ARG A 106 19.78 4.26 3.62
N ASP A 107 20.17 3.06 4.01
CA ASP A 107 20.70 2.05 3.10
C ASP A 107 19.64 1.59 2.10
N PHE A 108 18.42 1.32 2.57
CA PHE A 108 17.29 1.01 1.70
C PHE A 108 17.03 2.10 0.66
N LEU A 109 17.01 3.38 1.06
CA LEU A 109 16.78 4.49 0.15
C LEU A 109 17.93 4.69 -0.85
N LYS A 110 19.18 4.41 -0.45
CA LYS A 110 20.33 4.40 -1.35
C LYS A 110 20.19 3.32 -2.41
N GLU A 111 19.81 2.10 -2.03
CA GLU A 111 19.51 1.02 -2.99
C GLU A 111 18.35 1.39 -3.91
N PHE A 112 17.26 1.91 -3.34
CA PHE A 112 16.09 2.37 -4.10
C PHE A 112 16.47 3.40 -5.16
N THR A 113 17.35 4.35 -4.83
CA THR A 113 17.83 5.39 -5.75
C THR A 113 18.54 4.81 -6.97
N ARG A 114 19.26 3.69 -6.82
CA ARG A 114 19.91 2.99 -7.94
C ARG A 114 18.88 2.43 -8.93
N GLY A 115 17.68 2.07 -8.44
CA GLY A 115 16.58 1.52 -9.26
C GLY A 115 15.67 2.57 -9.91
N ILE A 116 15.75 3.85 -9.53
CA ILE A 116 14.80 4.89 -9.97
C ILE A 116 14.69 5.02 -11.48
N GLN A 117 15.80 4.96 -12.22
CA GLN A 117 15.75 5.10 -13.68
C GLN A 117 14.97 3.97 -14.36
N SER A 118 15.03 2.75 -13.81
CA SER A 118 14.24 1.63 -14.31
C SER A 118 12.75 1.85 -14.03
N LEU A 119 12.44 2.30 -12.82
CA LEU A 119 11.09 2.63 -12.40
C LEU A 119 10.45 3.74 -13.26
N GLU A 120 11.20 4.80 -13.57
CA GLU A 120 10.73 5.89 -14.44
C GLU A 120 10.37 5.38 -15.85
N LYS A 121 11.13 4.40 -16.38
CA LYS A 121 10.82 3.76 -17.67
C LYS A 121 9.54 2.92 -17.59
N GLU A 122 9.34 2.20 -16.50
CA GLU A 122 8.12 1.42 -16.27
C GLU A 122 6.89 2.33 -16.19
N ILE A 123 6.96 3.40 -15.41
CA ILE A 123 5.91 4.43 -15.30
C ILE A 123 5.59 5.00 -16.70
N LEU A 124 6.61 5.33 -17.48
CA LEU A 124 6.44 5.87 -18.83
C LEU A 124 5.77 4.85 -19.77
N ALA A 125 6.13 3.57 -19.66
CA ALA A 125 5.51 2.50 -20.42
C ALA A 125 4.01 2.38 -20.07
N ILE A 126 3.68 2.29 -18.77
CA ILE A 126 2.29 2.23 -18.29
C ILE A 126 1.45 3.41 -18.80
N LYS A 127 2.06 4.60 -18.88
CA LYS A 127 1.40 5.84 -19.34
C LYS A 127 1.14 5.86 -20.84
N ASN A 128 2.09 5.38 -21.63
CA ASN A 128 2.13 5.53 -23.09
C ASN A 128 1.81 4.27 -23.88
N LEU A 129 1.52 3.15 -23.22
CA LEU A 129 0.87 2.01 -23.87
C LEU A 129 -0.36 2.50 -24.64
N GLY A 130 -0.63 1.91 -25.81
CA GLY A 130 -1.74 2.34 -26.69
C GLY A 130 -3.10 2.39 -25.98
N LYS A 131 -3.28 1.55 -24.95
CA LYS A 131 -4.42 1.58 -24.02
C LYS A 131 -3.98 1.74 -22.54
N GLY A 132 -2.99 2.61 -22.31
CA GLY A 132 -2.49 2.95 -20.97
C GLY A 132 -3.24 4.11 -20.30
N VAL A 133 -2.59 4.76 -19.32
CA VAL A 133 -3.21 5.84 -18.51
C VAL A 133 -3.74 7.00 -19.35
N THR A 134 -3.00 7.40 -20.39
CA THR A 134 -3.40 8.52 -21.25
C THR A 134 -4.71 8.21 -22.00
N TRP A 135 -4.82 6.98 -22.51
CA TRP A 135 -6.04 6.50 -23.19
C TRP A 135 -7.21 6.39 -22.21
N TYR A 136 -6.99 5.86 -21.01
CA TYR A 136 -8.02 5.80 -19.97
C TYR A 136 -8.54 7.18 -19.60
N ASN A 137 -7.66 8.14 -19.29
CA ASN A 137 -8.07 9.48 -18.85
C ASN A 137 -8.89 10.21 -19.92
N ARG A 138 -8.52 10.03 -21.20
CA ARG A 138 -9.30 10.55 -22.33
C ARG A 138 -10.69 9.93 -22.36
N ASN A 139 -10.80 8.60 -22.31
CA ASN A 139 -12.08 7.91 -22.42
C ASN A 139 -12.98 8.13 -21.20
N ASN A 140 -12.41 8.16 -20.00
CA ASN A 140 -13.12 8.47 -18.76
C ASN A 140 -13.73 9.89 -18.80
N LYS A 141 -12.99 10.87 -19.33
CA LYS A 141 -13.52 12.23 -19.54
C LYS A 141 -14.68 12.25 -20.56
N ILE A 142 -14.60 11.47 -21.63
CA ILE A 142 -15.63 11.45 -22.67
C ILE A 142 -16.90 10.76 -22.17
N ILE A 143 -16.78 9.56 -21.58
CA ILE A 143 -17.93 8.75 -21.14
C ILE A 143 -18.76 9.44 -20.04
N LEU A 144 -18.12 10.28 -19.21
CA LEU A 144 -18.78 11.03 -18.14
C LEU A 144 -19.16 12.47 -18.52
N SER A 145 -19.03 12.87 -19.79
CA SER A 145 -19.30 14.23 -20.25
C SER A 145 -20.62 14.33 -21.00
N LYS A 146 -21.55 15.15 -20.46
CA LYS A 146 -22.82 15.50 -21.13
C LYS A 146 -22.64 16.32 -22.42
N THR A 147 -21.44 16.85 -22.67
CA THR A 147 -21.10 17.54 -23.91
C THR A 147 -20.82 16.55 -25.04
N ASN A 148 -20.25 15.38 -24.70
CA ASN A 148 -19.84 14.39 -25.69
C ASN A 148 -20.86 13.27 -25.87
N LEU A 149 -21.65 12.96 -24.83
CA LEU A 149 -22.64 11.89 -24.84
C LEU A 149 -24.02 12.35 -24.36
N PRO A 150 -25.10 11.62 -24.71
CA PRO A 150 -26.45 11.94 -24.27
C PRO A 150 -26.55 12.07 -22.75
N ALA A 151 -27.17 13.16 -22.28
CA ALA A 151 -27.24 13.50 -20.86
C ALA A 151 -27.83 12.37 -19.99
N MET A 152 -28.87 11.70 -20.50
CA MET A 152 -29.53 10.59 -19.79
C MET A 152 -28.59 9.42 -19.50
N LEU A 153 -27.70 9.08 -20.45
CA LEU A 153 -26.72 8.01 -20.28
C LEU A 153 -25.67 8.41 -19.23
N VAL A 154 -25.15 9.64 -19.32
CA VAL A 154 -24.19 10.18 -18.36
C VAL A 154 -24.79 10.25 -16.95
N ASP A 155 -26.05 10.66 -16.83
CA ASP A 155 -26.75 10.70 -15.54
C ASP A 155 -26.96 9.30 -14.95
N LYS A 156 -27.31 8.30 -15.78
CA LYS A 156 -27.38 6.91 -15.34
C LYS A 156 -26.03 6.40 -14.83
N LEU A 157 -24.93 6.65 -15.57
CA LEU A 157 -23.59 6.24 -15.16
C LEU A 157 -23.15 6.93 -13.87
N ASN A 158 -23.41 8.23 -13.70
CA ASN A 158 -23.09 8.95 -12.47
C ASN A 158 -23.89 8.43 -11.27
N LEU A 159 -25.17 8.10 -11.47
CA LEU A 159 -25.98 7.45 -10.43
C LEU A 159 -25.40 6.08 -10.06
N MET A 160 -24.98 5.29 -11.05
CA MET A 160 -24.36 3.98 -10.84
C MET A 160 -23.03 4.07 -10.09
N ILE A 161 -22.20 5.08 -10.40
CA ILE A 161 -20.96 5.38 -9.65
C ILE A 161 -21.30 5.70 -8.20
N LYS A 162 -22.28 6.59 -7.95
CA LYS A 162 -22.70 7.00 -6.60
C LYS A 162 -23.26 5.83 -5.79
N THR A 163 -24.05 4.96 -6.42
CA THR A 163 -24.70 3.81 -5.78
C THR A 163 -23.85 2.56 -5.77
N ARG A 164 -22.64 2.60 -6.34
CA ARG A 164 -21.70 1.48 -6.41
C ARG A 164 -22.31 0.23 -7.06
N THR A 165 -23.13 0.42 -8.09
CA THR A 165 -23.72 -0.68 -8.86
C THR A 165 -23.17 -0.67 -10.29
N ASN A 166 -22.95 -1.85 -10.85
CA ASN A 166 -22.60 -2.05 -12.25
C ASN A 166 -23.78 -2.61 -13.07
N ILE A 167 -24.95 -2.77 -12.46
CA ILE A 167 -26.14 -3.31 -13.09
C ILE A 167 -26.93 -2.16 -13.72
N VAL A 168 -27.19 -2.29 -15.02
CA VAL A 168 -27.97 -1.32 -15.79
C VAL A 168 -29.41 -1.80 -15.85
N THR A 169 -30.33 -0.95 -15.43
CA THR A 169 -31.78 -1.24 -15.42
C THR A 169 -32.59 -0.17 -16.16
N ILE A 170 -33.75 -0.59 -16.69
CA ILE A 170 -34.83 0.30 -17.16
C ILE A 170 -36.11 0.03 -16.42
N ASP A 171 -36.94 1.06 -16.29
CA ASP A 171 -38.28 0.94 -15.73
C ASP A 171 -39.28 0.68 -16.87
N VAL A 172 -39.94 -0.47 -16.83
CA VAL A 172 -40.98 -0.88 -17.77
C VAL A 172 -42.33 -0.95 -17.07
N GLN A 173 -43.40 -0.62 -17.79
CA GLN A 173 -44.75 -0.74 -17.23
C GLN A 173 -45.08 -2.20 -16.96
N LEU A 174 -45.74 -2.47 -15.83
CA LEU A 174 -46.25 -3.82 -15.56
C LEU A 174 -47.36 -4.16 -16.55
N SER A 175 -47.29 -5.36 -17.10
CA SER A 175 -48.39 -5.94 -17.87
C SER A 175 -49.65 -6.10 -17.01
N PRO A 176 -50.85 -6.17 -17.62
CA PRO A 176 -52.08 -6.43 -16.88
C PRO A 176 -52.00 -7.71 -16.03
N GLU A 177 -51.45 -8.78 -16.60
CA GLU A 177 -51.29 -10.08 -15.93
C GLU A 177 -50.39 -9.99 -14.69
N GLU A 178 -49.27 -9.28 -14.77
CA GLU A 178 -48.37 -9.06 -13.63
C GLU A 178 -49.02 -8.20 -12.54
N ARG A 179 -49.84 -7.21 -12.92
CA ARG A 179 -50.60 -6.40 -11.94
C ARG A 179 -51.63 -7.24 -11.21
N ASP A 180 -52.37 -8.07 -11.93
CA ASP A 180 -53.41 -8.93 -11.36
C ASP A 180 -52.81 -9.98 -10.42
N ALA A 181 -51.64 -10.54 -10.75
CA ALA A 181 -50.91 -11.45 -9.88
C ALA A 181 -50.49 -10.80 -8.55
N ILE A 182 -49.94 -9.58 -8.59
CA ILE A 182 -49.53 -8.84 -7.38
C ILE A 182 -50.75 -8.44 -6.55
N TYR A 183 -51.83 -8.01 -7.20
CA TYR A 183 -53.08 -7.68 -6.54
C TYR A 183 -53.68 -8.91 -5.84
N SER A 184 -53.61 -10.08 -6.49
CA SER A 184 -54.05 -11.36 -5.93
C SER A 184 -53.22 -11.81 -4.72
N SER A 185 -51.97 -11.36 -4.59
CA SER A 185 -51.15 -11.56 -3.38
C SER A 185 -51.44 -10.57 -2.23
N GLY A 186 -52.42 -9.67 -2.40
CA GLY A 186 -52.81 -8.68 -1.38
C GLY A 186 -51.92 -7.43 -1.33
N ALA A 187 -51.03 -7.24 -2.31
CA ALA A 187 -50.15 -6.09 -2.41
C ALA A 187 -50.62 -5.11 -3.50
N ARG A 188 -50.33 -3.82 -3.33
CA ARG A 188 -50.62 -2.82 -4.38
C ARG A 188 -49.52 -2.86 -5.44
N PRO A 189 -49.81 -3.16 -6.72
CA PRO A 189 -48.79 -3.22 -7.75
C PRO A 189 -48.17 -1.84 -8.01
N PRO A 190 -46.84 -1.74 -8.10
CA PRO A 190 -46.19 -0.51 -8.57
C PRO A 190 -46.55 -0.23 -10.03
N ALA A 191 -46.41 1.02 -10.47
CA ALA A 191 -46.68 1.39 -11.86
C ALA A 191 -45.62 0.84 -12.84
N PHE A 192 -44.39 0.67 -12.35
CA PHE A 192 -43.25 0.20 -13.13
C PHE A 192 -42.48 -0.89 -12.38
N LYS A 193 -41.84 -1.79 -13.12
CA LYS A 193 -40.85 -2.75 -12.63
C LYS A 193 -39.52 -2.43 -13.29
N SER A 194 -38.42 -2.65 -12.57
CA SER A 194 -37.09 -2.49 -13.13
C SER A 194 -36.62 -3.80 -13.77
N GLU A 195 -36.26 -3.75 -15.05
CA GLU A 195 -35.67 -4.86 -15.79
C GLU A 195 -34.17 -4.63 -16.01
N ILE A 196 -33.37 -5.70 -15.90
CA ILE A 196 -31.93 -5.65 -16.12
C ILE A 196 -31.64 -5.67 -17.63
N ILE A 197 -30.89 -4.68 -18.10
CA ILE A 197 -30.38 -4.63 -19.48
C ILE A 197 -29.06 -5.39 -19.58
N THR A 198 -28.12 -5.07 -18.69
CA THR A 198 -26.78 -5.64 -18.71
C THR A 198 -26.08 -5.42 -17.36
N THR A 199 -24.96 -6.11 -17.18
CA THR A 199 -23.99 -5.85 -16.10
C THR A 199 -22.68 -5.39 -16.75
N LEU A 200 -22.20 -4.21 -16.36
CA LEU A 200 -20.98 -3.63 -16.93
C LEU A 200 -19.76 -4.22 -16.23
N SER A 201 -18.93 -4.94 -17.00
CA SER A 201 -17.62 -5.41 -16.55
C SER A 201 -16.68 -4.22 -16.36
N GLY A 202 -15.75 -4.29 -15.39
CA GLY A 202 -14.74 -3.24 -15.19
C GLY A 202 -15.25 -1.89 -14.68
N PHE A 203 -16.52 -1.81 -14.25
CA PHE A 203 -17.16 -0.54 -13.85
C PHE A 203 -16.42 0.22 -12.73
N ASN A 204 -15.70 -0.51 -11.87
CA ASN A 204 -14.88 0.06 -10.80
C ASN A 204 -13.85 1.08 -11.33
N ALA A 205 -13.40 0.95 -12.57
CA ALA A 205 -12.47 1.90 -13.18
C ALA A 205 -13.03 3.33 -13.23
N LEU A 206 -14.35 3.53 -13.13
CA LEU A 206 -14.97 4.85 -13.11
C LEU A 206 -15.07 5.47 -11.71
N TYR A 207 -14.68 4.74 -10.66
CA TYR A 207 -14.79 5.24 -9.30
C TYR A 207 -13.77 6.36 -9.03
N PRO A 208 -14.15 7.41 -8.26
CA PRO A 208 -13.25 8.54 -7.99
C PRO A 208 -11.91 8.14 -7.39
N GLU A 209 -11.87 7.16 -6.49
CA GLU A 209 -10.63 6.65 -5.89
C GLU A 209 -9.70 5.92 -6.87
N ASN A 210 -10.22 5.56 -8.06
CA ASN A 210 -9.49 4.88 -9.12
C ASN A 210 -9.07 5.85 -10.22
N ASN A 211 -9.10 7.16 -9.95
CA ASN A 211 -8.64 8.17 -10.87
C ASN A 211 -7.12 8.02 -11.12
N LEU A 212 -6.76 7.52 -12.31
CA LEU A 212 -5.36 7.28 -12.67
C LEU A 212 -4.50 8.55 -12.78
N ARG A 213 -5.10 9.73 -12.96
CA ARG A 213 -4.35 10.98 -12.86
C ARG A 213 -3.87 11.22 -11.43
N GLU A 214 -4.76 11.05 -10.45
CA GLU A 214 -4.40 11.17 -9.02
C GLU A 214 -3.38 10.08 -8.65
N LYS A 215 -3.66 8.82 -9.02
CA LYS A 215 -2.82 7.67 -8.67
C LYS A 215 -1.43 7.67 -9.30
N LEU A 216 -1.31 7.99 -10.58
CA LEU A 216 0.00 7.96 -11.25
C LEU A 216 0.71 9.30 -11.18
N THR A 217 0.03 10.40 -11.51
CA THR A 217 0.72 11.69 -11.61
C THR A 217 1.02 12.29 -10.25
N ILE A 218 0.05 12.29 -9.32
CA ILE A 218 0.23 12.96 -8.02
C ILE A 218 0.91 12.00 -7.02
N GLU A 219 0.34 10.81 -6.80
CA GLU A 219 0.85 9.90 -5.76
C GLU A 219 2.22 9.27 -6.11
N ILE A 220 2.57 9.18 -7.40
CA ILE A 220 3.79 8.52 -7.87
C ILE A 220 4.76 9.49 -8.55
N GLU A 221 4.39 10.12 -9.68
CA GLU A 221 5.33 10.97 -10.45
C GLU A 221 5.80 12.20 -9.65
N GLU A 222 4.89 12.94 -9.00
CA GLU A 222 5.26 14.11 -8.19
C GLU A 222 6.06 13.75 -6.94
N MET A 223 5.72 12.63 -6.29
CA MET A 223 6.47 12.12 -5.14
C MET A 223 7.86 11.67 -5.54
N LEU A 224 8.01 10.96 -6.67
CA LEU A 224 9.32 10.54 -7.18
C LEU A 224 10.19 11.74 -7.57
N LYS A 225 9.59 12.76 -8.19
CA LYS A 225 10.28 14.02 -8.48
C LYS A 225 10.74 14.72 -7.20
N SER A 226 9.89 14.76 -6.19
CA SER A 226 10.21 15.34 -4.87
C SER A 226 11.35 14.57 -4.20
N PHE A 227 11.28 13.24 -4.17
CA PHE A 227 12.32 12.37 -3.60
C PHE A 227 13.70 12.64 -4.21
N LYS A 228 13.79 12.74 -5.54
CA LYS A 228 15.04 12.99 -6.27
C LYS A 228 15.74 14.31 -5.92
N SER A 229 15.03 15.25 -5.30
CA SER A 229 15.60 16.54 -4.87
C SER A 229 16.34 16.48 -3.53
N PHE A 230 16.16 15.40 -2.77
CA PHE A 230 16.80 15.24 -1.46
C PHE A 230 18.16 14.57 -1.56
N ASP A 231 19.08 15.01 -0.71
CA ASP A 231 20.28 14.28 -0.38
C ASP A 231 19.98 13.32 0.79
N ILE A 232 20.02 12.02 0.50
CA ILE A 232 19.74 10.97 1.48
C ILE A 232 20.67 11.10 2.68
N ASP A 233 21.94 11.47 2.48
CA ASP A 233 22.93 11.57 3.56
C ASP A 233 22.61 12.70 4.57
N LEU A 234 21.82 13.69 4.15
CA LEU A 234 21.41 14.83 4.99
C LEU A 234 20.01 14.69 5.59
N MET A 235 19.27 13.63 5.24
CA MET A 235 17.92 13.41 5.77
C MET A 235 17.93 13.12 7.27
N THR A 236 16.95 13.70 7.96
CA THR A 236 16.61 13.40 9.36
C THR A 236 15.93 12.03 9.49
N PHE A 237 15.88 11.51 10.71
CA PHE A 237 15.18 10.25 11.03
C PHE A 237 13.72 10.22 10.51
N ASP A 238 12.97 11.32 10.70
CA ASP A 238 11.56 11.37 10.30
C ASP A 238 11.39 11.45 8.77
N GLU A 239 12.31 12.13 8.08
CA GLU A 239 12.34 12.14 6.61
C GLU A 239 12.69 10.76 6.06
N LEU A 240 13.72 10.11 6.59
CA LEU A 240 14.11 8.74 6.21
C LEU A 240 12.94 7.77 6.43
N LYS A 241 12.25 7.86 7.56
CA LYS A 241 11.08 7.03 7.86
C LYS A 241 9.94 7.28 6.86
N THR A 242 9.67 8.55 6.55
CA THR A 242 8.59 8.94 5.62
C THR A 242 8.88 8.43 4.20
N TRP A 243 10.08 8.71 3.68
CA TRP A 243 10.47 8.32 2.33
C TRP A 243 10.64 6.82 2.19
N SER A 244 11.20 6.15 3.18
CA SER A 244 11.35 4.69 3.15
C SER A 244 9.99 3.98 3.21
N LYS A 245 9.02 4.53 3.94
CA LYS A 245 7.63 4.02 3.91
C LYS A 245 7.03 4.18 2.52
N TRP A 246 7.08 5.38 1.94
CA TRP A 246 6.55 5.64 0.61
C TRP A 246 7.18 4.74 -0.46
N ALA A 247 8.51 4.62 -0.47
CA ALA A 247 9.23 3.80 -1.44
C ALA A 247 8.90 2.30 -1.31
N ARG A 248 8.67 1.79 -0.09
CA ARG A 248 8.19 0.40 0.12
C ARG A 248 6.75 0.17 -0.36
N GLU A 249 5.91 1.19 -0.34
CA GLU A 249 4.51 1.12 -0.81
C GLU A 249 4.39 1.32 -2.34
N LEU A 250 5.46 1.75 -3.01
CA LEU A 250 5.43 2.15 -4.41
C LEU A 250 5.08 1.01 -5.37
N GLU A 251 5.65 -0.18 -5.17
CA GLU A 251 5.33 -1.37 -5.99
C GLU A 251 3.84 -1.72 -5.89
N LYS A 252 3.29 -1.71 -4.67
CA LYS A 252 1.86 -1.92 -4.44
C LYS A 252 1.01 -0.87 -5.16
N ASN A 253 1.44 0.40 -5.15
CA ASN A 253 0.73 1.49 -5.82
C ASN A 253 0.78 1.35 -7.36
N LEU A 254 1.91 0.92 -7.92
CA LEU A 254 2.03 0.62 -9.35
C LEU A 254 1.16 -0.56 -9.76
N ASN A 255 1.14 -1.63 -8.97
CA ASN A 255 0.23 -2.76 -9.19
C ASN A 255 -1.24 -2.32 -9.19
N ARG A 256 -1.62 -1.43 -8.25
CA ARG A 256 -2.96 -0.85 -8.22
C ARG A 256 -3.28 -0.04 -9.49
N VAL A 257 -2.34 0.74 -10.00
CA VAL A 257 -2.50 1.46 -11.28
C VAL A 257 -2.75 0.47 -12.42
N GLN A 258 -1.99 -0.61 -12.50
CA GLN A 258 -2.14 -1.63 -13.53
C GLN A 258 -3.49 -2.37 -13.44
N GLU A 259 -3.96 -2.67 -12.23
CA GLU A 259 -5.29 -3.25 -12.01
C GLU A 259 -6.40 -2.33 -12.52
N ILE A 260 -6.34 -1.02 -12.23
CA ILE A 260 -7.33 -0.05 -12.71
C ILE A 260 -7.32 0.02 -14.23
N ILE A 261 -6.14 -0.03 -14.87
CA ILE A 261 -6.04 -0.11 -16.34
C ILE A 261 -6.73 -1.36 -16.85
N ASN A 262 -6.51 -2.52 -16.23
CA ASN A 262 -7.17 -3.77 -16.63
C ASN A 262 -8.70 -3.68 -16.47
N GLU A 263 -9.19 -3.10 -15.38
CA GLU A 263 -10.63 -2.81 -15.20
C GLU A 263 -11.15 -1.88 -16.30
N ALA A 264 -10.42 -0.82 -16.64
CA ALA A 264 -10.79 0.09 -17.72
C ALA A 264 -10.83 -0.61 -19.08
N LEU A 265 -9.87 -1.49 -19.37
CA LEU A 265 -9.82 -2.25 -20.61
C LEU A 265 -11.04 -3.16 -20.77
N MET A 266 -11.52 -3.76 -19.68
CA MET A 266 -12.79 -4.51 -19.67
C MET A 266 -13.99 -3.59 -19.83
N PHE A 267 -13.99 -2.44 -19.16
CA PHE A 267 -15.10 -1.49 -19.20
C PHE A 267 -15.35 -0.93 -20.61
N PHE A 268 -14.29 -0.47 -21.27
CA PHE A 268 -14.35 0.18 -22.58
C PHE A 268 -14.34 -0.81 -23.75
N GLN A 269 -14.77 -2.05 -23.55
CA GLN A 269 -15.06 -2.96 -24.67
C GLN A 269 -16.37 -2.56 -25.34
N ILE A 270 -16.39 -2.60 -26.67
CA ILE A 270 -17.58 -2.28 -27.47
C ILE A 270 -18.77 -3.15 -27.03
N ASP A 271 -18.55 -4.45 -26.88
CA ASP A 271 -19.61 -5.39 -26.49
C ASP A 271 -20.13 -5.11 -25.08
N ASN A 272 -19.26 -4.67 -24.17
CA ASN A 272 -19.64 -4.33 -22.79
C ASN A 272 -20.52 -3.07 -22.72
N LEU A 273 -20.26 -2.08 -23.59
CA LEU A 273 -20.99 -0.80 -23.59
C LEU A 273 -22.16 -0.75 -24.58
N SER A 274 -22.17 -1.59 -25.62
CA SER A 274 -23.23 -1.61 -26.63
C SER A 274 -24.67 -1.74 -26.07
N PRO A 275 -24.95 -2.50 -24.99
CA PRO A 275 -26.30 -2.62 -24.46
C PRO A 275 -26.84 -1.31 -23.88
N LEU A 276 -25.97 -0.34 -23.52
CA LEU A 276 -26.39 0.97 -23.05
C LEU A 276 -27.18 1.76 -24.10
N ARG A 277 -27.07 1.39 -25.39
CA ARG A 277 -27.89 1.96 -26.45
C ARG A 277 -29.39 1.75 -26.22
N ASN A 278 -29.79 0.72 -25.46
CA ASN A 278 -31.18 0.44 -25.11
C ASN A 278 -31.77 1.47 -24.14
N LEU A 279 -30.91 2.26 -23.46
CA LEU A 279 -31.34 3.38 -22.65
C LEU A 279 -31.83 4.56 -23.53
N LEU A 280 -31.31 4.69 -24.74
CA LEU A 280 -31.58 5.84 -25.59
C LEU A 280 -32.85 5.63 -26.41
N THR A 281 -33.70 6.64 -26.50
CA THR A 281 -34.94 6.58 -27.30
C THR A 281 -34.81 7.32 -28.63
N LYS A 282 -34.06 8.43 -28.66
CA LYS A 282 -33.88 9.25 -29.87
C LYS A 282 -32.83 8.67 -30.81
N THR A 283 -33.11 8.74 -32.11
CA THR A 283 -32.22 8.26 -33.18
C THR A 283 -30.87 8.97 -33.17
N ASP A 284 -30.85 10.30 -33.03
CA ASP A 284 -29.60 11.08 -33.02
C ASP A 284 -28.71 10.73 -31.82
N GLU A 285 -29.30 10.55 -30.63
CA GLU A 285 -28.58 10.12 -29.42
C GLU A 285 -27.97 8.72 -29.61
N LYS A 286 -28.69 7.80 -30.26
CA LYS A 286 -28.16 6.47 -30.62
C LYS A 286 -26.99 6.56 -31.60
N HIS A 287 -27.06 7.44 -32.61
CA HIS A 287 -25.97 7.64 -33.55
C HIS A 287 -24.74 8.26 -32.88
N GLN A 288 -24.94 9.25 -32.02
CA GLN A 288 -23.87 9.87 -31.23
C GLN A 288 -23.15 8.82 -30.37
N PHE A 289 -23.89 7.99 -29.65
CA PHE A 289 -23.28 6.94 -28.83
C PHE A 289 -22.58 5.87 -29.67
N GLN A 290 -23.15 5.48 -30.81
CA GLN A 290 -22.49 4.53 -31.73
C GLN A 290 -21.18 5.08 -32.28
N ALA A 291 -21.11 6.36 -32.62
CA ALA A 291 -19.89 7.01 -33.07
C ALA A 291 -18.80 6.98 -31.99
N TYR A 292 -19.18 7.16 -30.73
CA TYR A 292 -18.27 6.99 -29.60
C TYR A 292 -17.76 5.56 -29.47
N LEU A 293 -18.65 4.54 -29.53
CA LEU A 293 -18.24 3.13 -29.45
C LEU A 293 -17.22 2.76 -30.54
N ASN A 294 -17.40 3.28 -31.74
CA ASN A 294 -16.49 3.04 -32.86
C ASN A 294 -15.12 3.74 -32.70
N SER A 295 -14.97 4.64 -31.72
CA SER A 295 -13.74 5.40 -31.47
C SER A 295 -12.86 4.84 -30.35
N LEU A 296 -13.32 3.79 -29.66
CA LEU A 296 -12.63 3.11 -28.54
C LEU A 296 -11.45 2.25 -29.00
#